data_AF-A0A2V1C074-F1
#
_entry.id   AF-A0A2V1C074-F1
#
_cell.length_a   1.000
_cell.length_b   1.000
_cell.length_c   1.000
_cell.angle_alpha   90.00
_cell.angle_beta   90.00
_cell.angle_gamma   90.00
#
_symmetry.space_group_name_H-M   'P 1'
#
loop_
_entity.id
_entity.type
_entity.pdbx_description
1 polymer ?
#
loop_
_entity_poly.entity_id
_entity_poly.type
_entity_poly.pdbx_seq_one_letter_code
_entity_poly.pdbx_strand_id
1 'polypeptide(L)'
;MSSLTSILLSRGFLKVLYTGNMLWHTSAFVHFTFLPAQTMLRIARRAYSKDPHIASTPAGDAWHHDILAYLGNINLGFVALAALRLFSLYQSTNLASPDQISVTGSGDKVNDLDILALTVLGIANASQAYENLCVLRYTDRWIVGKGFDRITVLDTVFSVLDFAVVGAKVARGV
;
A
#
# COMPACT_ATOMS: atom_id res chain seq x y z
N MET A 1 -19.49 -21.42 -2.98
CA MET A 1 -18.41 -20.41 -2.98
C MET A 1 -17.21 -20.99 -2.26
N SER A 2 -15.99 -20.81 -2.75
CA SER A 2 -14.81 -21.29 -2.03
C SER A 2 -14.70 -20.56 -0.67
N SER A 3 -14.18 -21.25 0.34
CA SER A 3 -13.95 -20.65 1.68
C SER A 3 -13.12 -19.37 1.60
N LEU A 4 -12.19 -19.30 0.65
CA LEU A 4 -11.33 -18.15 0.41
C LEU A 4 -12.09 -16.90 -0.08
N THR A 5 -12.99 -17.05 -1.07
CA THR A 5 -13.78 -15.90 -1.56
C THR A 5 -14.65 -15.31 -0.46
N SER A 6 -15.23 -16.15 0.41
CA SER A 6 -16.02 -15.67 1.55
C SER A 6 -15.17 -14.90 2.57
N ILE A 7 -13.92 -15.30 2.79
CA ILE A 7 -12.97 -14.59 3.67
C ILE A 7 -12.59 -13.24 3.07
N LEU A 8 -12.16 -13.21 1.80
CA LEU A 8 -11.73 -12.00 1.10
C LEU A 8 -12.83 -10.93 1.04
N LEU A 9 -14.08 -11.35 0.87
CA LEU A 9 -15.23 -10.45 0.81
C LEU A 9 -15.83 -10.13 2.18
N SER A 10 -15.30 -10.70 3.26
CA SER A 10 -15.82 -10.44 4.59
C SER A 10 -15.52 -9.01 5.03
N ARG A 11 -16.48 -8.37 5.70
CA ARG A 11 -16.29 -7.02 6.27
C ARG A 11 -15.10 -6.96 7.24
N GLY A 12 -14.86 -8.04 8.00
CA GLY A 12 -13.73 -8.13 8.92
C GLY A 12 -12.40 -8.06 8.16
N PHE A 13 -12.26 -8.84 7.09
CA PHE A 13 -11.06 -8.81 6.25
C PHE A 13 -10.85 -7.45 5.60
N LEU A 14 -11.89 -6.83 5.03
CA LEU A 14 -11.79 -5.49 4.43
C LEU A 14 -11.30 -4.43 5.45
N LYS A 15 -11.82 -4.45 6.68
CA LYS A 15 -11.33 -3.54 7.74
C LYS A 15 -9.85 -3.75 8.03
N VAL A 16 -9.42 -5.00 8.14
CA VAL A 16 -8.00 -5.33 8.37
C VAL A 16 -7.14 -4.87 7.19
N LEU A 17 -7.58 -5.11 5.95
CA LEU A 17 -6.85 -4.73 4.75
C LEU A 17 -6.69 -3.21 4.62
N TYR A 18 -7.77 -2.44 4.80
CA TYR A 18 -7.69 -0.97 4.79
C TYR A 18 -6.88 -0.42 5.97
N THR A 19 -6.96 -1.04 7.15
CA THR A 19 -6.11 -0.67 8.29
C THR A 19 -4.63 -0.90 7.95
N GLY A 20 -4.32 -2.04 7.35
CA GLY A 20 -2.97 -2.38 6.91
C GLY A 20 -2.43 -1.37 5.89
N ASN A 21 -3.19 -1.10 4.82
CA ASN A 21 -2.84 -0.08 3.83
C ASN A 21 -2.66 1.31 4.47
N MET A 22 -3.57 1.72 5.34
CA MET A 22 -3.46 3.00 6.06
C MET A 22 -2.17 3.08 6.88
N LEU A 23 -1.86 2.05 7.67
CA LEU A 23 -0.65 2.00 8.49
C LEU A 23 0.62 1.96 7.62
N TRP A 24 0.60 1.21 6.52
CA TRP A 24 1.71 1.09 5.60
C TRP A 24 2.05 2.43 4.94
N HIS A 25 1.07 3.06 4.31
CA HIS A 25 1.26 4.36 3.67
C HIS A 25 1.54 5.48 4.69
N THR A 26 1.01 5.39 5.92
CA THR A 26 1.37 6.33 7.00
C THR A 26 2.82 6.16 7.40
N SER A 27 3.30 4.92 7.53
CA SER A 27 4.70 4.63 7.83
C SER A 27 5.61 5.18 6.73
N ALA A 28 5.27 4.97 5.45
CA ALA A 28 6.00 5.52 4.32
C ALA A 28 6.01 7.06 4.35
N PHE A 29 4.85 7.70 4.54
CA PHE A 29 4.74 9.15 4.68
C PHE A 29 5.67 9.68 5.78
N VAL A 30 5.59 9.11 6.99
CA VAL A 30 6.38 9.61 8.13
C VAL A 30 7.88 9.42 7.91
N HIS A 31 8.29 8.21 7.52
CA HIS A 31 9.70 7.86 7.43
C HIS A 31 10.38 8.50 6.21
N PHE A 32 9.69 8.60 5.09
CA PHE A 32 10.28 9.16 3.88
C PHE A 32 10.29 10.69 3.91
N THR A 33 9.24 11.31 4.47
CA THR A 33 9.13 12.78 4.53
C THR A 33 9.99 13.39 5.63
N PHE A 34 9.93 12.85 6.84
CA PHE A 34 10.56 13.50 8.00
C PHE A 34 11.88 12.87 8.42
N LEU A 35 12.14 11.62 8.02
CA LEU A 35 13.31 10.86 8.44
C LEU A 35 14.11 10.26 7.26
N PRO A 36 14.34 10.98 6.14
CA PRO A 36 14.92 10.39 4.93
C PRO A 36 16.32 9.80 5.17
N ALA A 37 17.19 10.49 5.90
CA ALA A 37 18.52 9.99 6.23
C ALA A 37 18.49 8.69 7.07
N GLN A 38 17.62 8.63 8.08
CA GLN A 38 17.45 7.43 8.91
C GLN A 38 16.85 6.27 8.11
N THR A 39 15.90 6.57 7.23
CA THR A 39 15.34 5.62 6.28
C THR A 39 16.46 5.03 5.44
N MET A 40 17.23 5.85 4.73
CA MET A 40 18.33 5.40 3.90
C MET A 40 19.31 4.51 4.67
N LEU A 41 19.72 4.89 5.87
CA LEU A 41 20.63 4.08 6.69
C LEU A 41 20.04 2.71 7.09
N ARG A 42 18.71 2.61 7.25
CA ARG A 42 18.04 1.38 7.69
C ARG A 42 17.75 0.39 6.57
N ILE A 43 17.41 0.88 5.37
CA ILE A 43 16.91 0.04 4.28
C ILE A 43 17.76 0.09 3.02
N ALA A 44 18.57 1.12 2.83
CA ALA A 44 19.46 1.18 1.69
C ALA A 44 20.71 0.34 1.95
N ARG A 45 21.19 -0.35 0.92
CA ARG A 45 22.46 -1.10 0.97
C ARG A 45 23.65 -0.27 0.48
N ARG A 46 23.54 1.07 0.52
CA ARG A 46 24.56 2.01 0.00
C ARG A 46 25.92 1.79 0.64
N ALA A 47 25.95 1.61 1.96
CA ALA A 47 27.18 1.31 2.70
C ALA A 47 27.94 0.06 2.21
N TYR A 48 27.26 -0.84 1.49
CA TYR A 48 27.81 -2.09 0.97
C TYR A 48 27.95 -2.11 -0.55
N SER A 49 27.70 -0.98 -1.24
CA SER A 49 27.88 -0.92 -2.70
C SER A 49 29.35 -1.06 -3.07
N LYS A 50 29.62 -1.68 -4.22
CA LYS A 50 30.96 -1.79 -4.78
C LYS A 50 31.45 -0.48 -5.41
N ASP A 51 30.53 0.45 -5.67
CA ASP A 51 30.85 1.78 -6.18
C ASP A 51 31.24 2.71 -5.01
N PRO A 52 32.49 3.22 -4.97
CA PRO A 52 32.95 4.10 -3.89
C PRO A 52 32.14 5.39 -3.76
N HIS A 53 31.60 5.92 -4.87
CA HIS A 53 30.81 7.15 -4.83
C HIS A 53 29.49 6.93 -4.08
N ILE A 54 28.88 5.76 -4.28
CA ILE A 54 27.64 5.35 -3.60
C ILE A 54 27.91 4.99 -2.14
N ALA A 55 29.00 4.24 -1.88
CA ALA A 55 29.37 3.81 -0.54
C ALA A 55 29.75 4.98 0.39
N SER A 56 30.30 6.07 -0.17
CA SER A 56 30.66 7.28 0.60
C SER A 56 29.45 8.06 1.13
N THR A 57 28.24 7.78 0.64
CA THR A 57 27.00 8.46 1.04
C THR A 57 25.96 7.45 1.56
N PRO A 58 26.22 6.75 2.68
CA PRO A 58 25.38 5.66 3.16
C PRO A 58 23.96 6.13 3.56
N ALA A 59 23.82 7.37 4.02
CA ALA A 59 22.54 8.00 4.35
C ALA A 59 21.84 8.64 3.14
N GLY A 60 22.38 8.50 1.93
CA GLY A 60 21.97 9.28 0.75
C GLY A 60 22.51 10.70 0.77
N ASP A 61 22.40 11.37 -0.38
CA ASP A 61 22.67 12.81 -0.55
C ASP A 61 21.34 13.61 -0.54
N ALA A 62 21.43 14.92 -0.72
CA ALA A 62 20.27 15.81 -0.75
C ALA A 62 19.22 15.40 -1.80
N TRP A 63 19.65 14.95 -2.97
CA TRP A 63 18.75 14.50 -4.04
C TRP A 63 17.94 13.27 -3.63
N HIS A 64 18.56 12.32 -2.92
CA HIS A 64 17.85 11.17 -2.38
C HIS A 64 16.83 11.57 -1.31
N HIS A 65 17.15 12.58 -0.50
CA HIS A 65 16.25 13.06 0.54
C HIS A 65 15.04 13.78 -0.05
N ASP A 66 15.25 14.58 -1.09
CA ASP A 66 14.17 15.25 -1.82
C ASP A 66 13.23 14.24 -2.49
N ILE A 67 13.78 13.19 -3.13
CA ILE A 67 12.96 12.12 -3.71
C ILE A 67 12.18 11.38 -2.63
N LEU A 68 12.82 11.02 -1.51
CA LEU A 68 12.11 10.37 -0.40
C LEU A 68 10.99 11.26 0.13
N ALA A 69 11.25 12.56 0.32
CA ALA A 69 10.20 13.48 0.78
C ALA A 69 9.04 13.57 -0.22
N TYR A 70 9.33 13.60 -1.53
CA TYR A 70 8.31 13.55 -2.56
C TYR A 70 7.48 12.25 -2.52
N LEU A 71 8.16 11.09 -2.46
CA LEU A 71 7.51 9.79 -2.36
C LEU A 71 6.66 9.68 -1.08
N GLY A 72 7.19 10.18 0.04
CA GLY A 72 6.47 10.26 1.31
C GLY A 72 5.18 11.06 1.18
N ASN A 73 5.24 12.26 0.59
CA ASN A 73 4.08 13.12 0.41
C ASN A 73 3.01 12.51 -0.52
N ILE A 74 3.39 11.76 -1.56
CA ILE A 74 2.43 11.03 -2.40
C ILE A 74 1.63 10.01 -1.56
N ASN A 75 2.27 9.36 -0.59
CA ASN A 75 1.59 8.37 0.26
C ASN A 75 0.45 8.98 1.10
N LEU A 76 0.45 10.30 1.35
CA LEU A 76 -0.63 10.96 2.07
C LEU A 76 -2.00 10.77 1.40
N GLY A 77 -2.05 10.78 0.06
CA GLY A 77 -3.27 10.51 -0.68
C GLY A 77 -3.80 9.10 -0.46
N PHE A 78 -2.91 8.11 -0.40
CA PHE A 78 -3.26 6.72 -0.14
C PHE A 78 -3.68 6.49 1.32
N VAL A 79 -3.06 7.18 2.28
CA VAL A 79 -3.51 7.22 3.67
C VAL A 79 -4.95 7.74 3.75
N ALA A 80 -5.22 8.89 3.14
CA ALA A 80 -6.56 9.49 3.15
C ALA A 80 -7.59 8.54 2.54
N LEU A 81 -7.28 7.93 1.39
CA LEU A 81 -8.16 6.97 0.73
C LEU A 81 -8.47 5.76 1.62
N ALA A 82 -7.44 5.12 2.19
CA ALA A 82 -7.62 3.96 3.07
C ALA A 82 -8.38 4.32 4.36
N ALA A 83 -8.06 5.46 4.98
CA ALA A 83 -8.72 5.94 6.20
C ALA A 83 -10.22 6.25 5.97
N LEU A 84 -10.56 6.92 4.87
CA LEU A 84 -11.95 7.24 4.52
C LEU A 84 -12.77 5.96 4.27
N ARG A 85 -12.19 4.97 3.57
CA ARG A 85 -12.86 3.67 3.37
C ARG A 85 -13.02 2.90 4.68
N LEU A 86 -11.99 2.86 5.51
CA LEU A 86 -12.05 2.23 6.82
C LEU A 86 -13.13 2.87 7.71
N PHE A 87 -13.18 4.21 7.75
CA PHE A 87 -14.19 4.97 8.47
C PHE A 87 -15.61 4.66 7.97
N SER A 88 -15.81 4.60 6.65
CA SER A 88 -17.09 4.21 6.03
C SER A 88 -17.53 2.80 6.47
N LEU A 89 -16.59 1.83 6.57
CA LEU A 89 -16.88 0.48 7.03
C LEU A 89 -17.27 0.44 8.52
N TYR A 90 -16.65 1.27 9.36
CA TYR A 90 -17.02 1.38 10.77
C TYR A 90 -18.40 2.04 10.96
N GLN A 91 -18.70 3.13 10.25
CA GLN A 91 -20.02 3.75 10.30
C GLN A 91 -21.13 2.79 9.86
N SER A 92 -20.90 2.05 8.78
CA SER A 92 -21.85 1.04 8.27
C SER A 92 -22.04 -0.16 9.20
N THR A 93 -21.24 -0.26 10.28
CA THR A 93 -21.42 -1.26 11.34
C THR A 93 -22.34 -0.74 12.46
N ASN A 94 -22.32 0.56 12.72
CA ASN A 94 -23.09 1.19 13.81
C ASN A 94 -24.50 1.63 13.39
N LEU A 95 -24.78 1.73 12.09
CA LEU A 95 -26.04 2.25 11.53
C LEU A 95 -26.98 1.17 10.99
N ALA A 96 -26.64 -0.12 11.08
CA ALA A 96 -27.36 -1.18 10.39
C ALA A 96 -28.06 -2.15 11.37
N SER A 97 -29.37 -2.01 11.55
CA SER A 97 -30.22 -3.19 11.71
C SER A 97 -30.11 -4.02 10.41
N PRO A 98 -29.95 -5.35 10.48
CA PRO A 98 -29.60 -6.19 9.32
C PRO A 98 -30.54 -6.11 8.11
N ASP A 99 -31.78 -5.65 8.29
CA ASP A 99 -32.83 -5.75 7.27
C ASP A 99 -33.00 -4.54 6.34
N GLN A 100 -32.29 -3.42 6.55
CA GLN A 100 -32.57 -2.16 5.82
C GLN A 100 -31.58 -1.75 4.72
N ILE A 101 -30.39 -2.37 4.64
CA ILE A 101 -29.37 -1.93 3.66
C ILE A 101 -29.61 -2.50 2.25
N SER A 102 -30.51 -3.47 2.10
CA SER A 102 -30.76 -4.16 0.83
C SER A 102 -31.81 -3.52 -0.08
N VAL A 103 -32.49 -2.43 0.35
CA VAL A 103 -33.65 -1.87 -0.39
C VAL A 103 -33.33 -0.57 -1.14
N THR A 104 -32.17 0.03 -0.90
CA THR A 104 -31.68 1.18 -1.69
C THR A 104 -30.32 0.79 -2.25
N GLY A 105 -30.02 1.09 -3.52
CA GLY A 105 -28.78 0.74 -4.25
C GLY A 105 -27.47 1.34 -3.69
N SER A 106 -27.35 1.36 -2.36
CA SER A 106 -26.20 1.72 -1.55
C SER A 106 -25.19 0.56 -1.46
N GLY A 107 -25.65 -0.69 -1.52
CA GLY A 107 -24.78 -1.88 -1.54
C GLY A 107 -23.82 -1.89 -2.74
N ASP A 108 -24.37 -1.68 -3.95
CA ASP A 108 -23.58 -1.65 -5.19
C ASP A 108 -22.58 -0.49 -5.20
N LYS A 109 -23.03 0.71 -4.79
CA LYS A 109 -22.13 1.88 -4.68
C LYS A 109 -20.99 1.67 -3.67
N VAL A 110 -21.24 0.98 -2.56
CA VAL A 110 -20.19 0.67 -1.58
C VAL A 110 -19.18 -0.31 -2.16
N ASN A 111 -19.63 -1.28 -2.97
CA ASN A 111 -18.74 -2.21 -3.66
C ASN A 111 -17.92 -1.54 -4.76
N ASP A 112 -18.53 -0.68 -5.57
CA ASP A 112 -17.83 0.11 -6.61
C ASP A 112 -16.69 0.93 -6.01
N LEU A 113 -16.96 1.57 -4.86
CA LEU A 113 -15.95 2.34 -4.14
C LEU A 113 -14.83 1.48 -3.54
N ASP A 114 -15.13 0.24 -3.13
CA ASP A 114 -14.09 -0.70 -2.70
C ASP A 114 -13.24 -1.17 -3.88
N ILE A 115 -13.86 -1.49 -5.02
CA ILE A 115 -13.15 -1.86 -6.24
C ILE A 115 -12.21 -0.73 -6.64
N LEU A 116 -12.72 0.51 -6.70
CA LEU A 116 -11.91 1.68 -7.05
C LEU A 116 -10.77 1.89 -6.05
N ALA A 117 -11.06 1.92 -4.75
CA ALA A 117 -10.07 2.23 -3.73
C ALA A 117 -8.96 1.16 -3.67
N LEU A 118 -9.32 -0.12 -3.66
CA LEU A 118 -8.36 -1.22 -3.64
C LEU A 118 -7.62 -1.36 -4.98
N THR A 119 -8.22 -0.98 -6.10
CA THR A 119 -7.48 -0.89 -7.37
C THR A 119 -6.40 0.19 -7.29
N VAL A 120 -6.71 1.38 -6.77
CA VAL A 120 -5.74 2.47 -6.64
C VAL A 120 -4.62 2.10 -5.65
N LEU A 121 -4.97 1.57 -4.48
CA LEU A 121 -3.99 1.09 -3.49
C LEU A 121 -3.13 -0.05 -4.05
N GLY A 122 -3.78 -1.01 -4.71
CA GLY A 122 -3.11 -2.14 -5.36
C GLY A 122 -2.13 -1.68 -6.43
N ILE A 123 -2.49 -0.72 -7.29
CA ILE A 123 -1.57 -0.13 -8.28
C ILE A 123 -0.41 0.60 -7.60
N ALA A 124 -0.68 1.39 -6.55
CA ALA A 124 0.36 2.12 -5.82
C ALA A 124 1.41 1.15 -5.25
N ASN A 125 0.97 0.11 -4.56
CA ASN A 125 1.84 -0.94 -4.02
C ASN A 125 2.52 -1.75 -5.12
N ALA A 126 1.79 -2.16 -6.16
CA ALA A 126 2.33 -2.93 -7.28
C ALA A 126 3.42 -2.19 -8.05
N SER A 127 3.24 -0.87 -8.24
CA SER A 127 4.21 -0.05 -8.98
C SER A 127 5.58 -0.04 -8.29
N GLN A 128 5.59 0.16 -6.96
CA GLN A 128 6.82 0.11 -6.17
C GLN A 128 7.42 -1.30 -6.12
N ALA A 129 6.58 -2.33 -5.91
CA ALA A 129 7.04 -3.72 -5.92
C ALA A 129 7.66 -4.11 -7.27
N TYR A 130 7.03 -3.74 -8.39
CA TYR A 130 7.54 -4.00 -9.74
C TYR A 130 8.87 -3.29 -9.98
N GLU A 131 8.96 -2.02 -9.62
CA GLU A 131 10.20 -1.25 -9.79
C GLU A 131 11.35 -1.92 -9.01
N ASN A 132 11.10 -2.32 -7.77
CA ASN A 132 12.06 -2.96 -6.88
C ASN A 132 12.47 -4.38 -7.31
N LEU A 133 11.51 -5.20 -7.76
CA LEU A 133 11.75 -6.60 -8.12
C LEU A 133 12.27 -6.78 -9.55
N CYS A 134 11.85 -5.94 -10.48
CA CYS A 134 12.10 -6.12 -11.92
C CYS A 134 13.07 -5.10 -12.49
N VAL A 135 13.02 -3.84 -12.08
CA VAL A 135 13.82 -2.76 -12.70
C VAL A 135 15.11 -2.51 -11.92
N LEU A 136 14.99 -2.21 -10.63
CA LEU A 136 16.09 -1.75 -9.79
C LEU A 136 16.86 -2.89 -9.12
N ARG A 137 16.38 -4.13 -9.22
CA ARG A 137 17.03 -5.34 -8.66
C ARG A 137 18.50 -5.47 -9.03
N TYR A 138 18.90 -4.96 -10.20
CA TYR A 138 20.27 -5.06 -10.71
C TYR A 138 21.06 -3.75 -10.60
N THR A 139 20.43 -2.65 -10.19
CA THR A 139 21.09 -1.33 -10.12
C THR A 139 21.40 -0.96 -8.68
N ASP A 140 22.52 -0.25 -8.46
CA ASP A 140 22.84 0.33 -7.15
C ASP A 140 22.45 1.82 -7.08
N ARG A 141 21.77 2.36 -8.11
CA ARG A 141 21.38 3.78 -8.13
C ARG A 141 20.31 4.10 -7.08
N TRP A 142 19.32 3.22 -6.94
CA TRP A 142 18.27 3.31 -5.94
C TRP A 142 18.26 2.02 -5.13
N ILE A 143 18.84 2.08 -3.93
CA ILE A 143 19.12 0.88 -3.10
C ILE A 143 18.11 0.69 -1.98
N VAL A 144 17.18 1.63 -1.85
CA VAL A 144 15.98 1.45 -1.06
C VAL A 144 15.08 0.46 -1.80
N GLY A 145 14.50 -0.52 -1.11
CA GLY A 145 13.58 -1.43 -1.78
C GLY A 145 14.28 -2.52 -2.62
N LYS A 146 15.59 -2.75 -2.48
CA LYS A 146 16.27 -3.70 -3.37
C LYS A 146 15.97 -5.18 -3.01
N GLY A 147 15.21 -5.86 -3.86
CA GLY A 147 14.96 -7.30 -3.78
C GLY A 147 13.83 -7.65 -2.80
N PHE A 148 14.10 -8.53 -1.82
CA PHE A 148 13.11 -8.93 -0.80
C PHE A 148 13.32 -8.19 0.53
N ASP A 149 13.61 -6.89 0.48
CA ASP A 149 13.59 -6.09 1.71
C ASP A 149 12.15 -5.88 2.20
N ARG A 150 12.03 -5.35 3.42
CA ARG A 150 10.73 -5.16 4.08
C ARG A 150 9.74 -4.30 3.29
N ILE A 151 10.21 -3.29 2.55
CA ILE A 151 9.32 -2.40 1.78
C ILE A 151 8.73 -3.17 0.62
N THR A 152 9.59 -3.79 -0.18
CA THR A 152 9.16 -4.57 -1.34
C THR A 152 8.25 -5.74 -0.97
N VAL A 153 8.54 -6.41 0.15
CA VAL A 153 7.67 -7.48 0.66
C VAL A 153 6.30 -6.93 1.04
N LEU A 154 6.22 -5.81 1.77
CA LEU A 154 4.95 -5.22 2.17
C LEU A 154 4.14 -4.72 0.97
N ASP A 155 4.78 -4.02 0.02
CA ASP A 155 4.16 -3.58 -1.22
C ASP A 155 3.62 -4.78 -2.03
N THR A 156 4.40 -5.86 -2.15
CA THR A 156 3.95 -7.07 -2.86
C THR A 156 2.75 -7.70 -2.16
N VAL A 157 2.79 -7.82 -0.83
CA VAL A 157 1.70 -8.41 -0.05
C VAL A 157 0.42 -7.59 -0.19
N PHE A 158 0.47 -6.27 0.04
CA PHE A 158 -0.71 -5.42 -0.08
C PHE A 158 -1.25 -5.39 -1.51
N SER A 159 -0.39 -5.29 -2.52
CA SER A 159 -0.79 -5.42 -3.92
C SER A 159 -1.57 -6.71 -4.19
N VAL A 160 -1.05 -7.86 -3.74
CA VAL A 160 -1.69 -9.16 -3.97
C VAL A 160 -3.05 -9.22 -3.25
N LEU A 161 -3.13 -8.78 -2.00
CA LEU A 161 -4.37 -8.81 -1.23
C LEU A 161 -5.43 -7.86 -1.80
N ASP A 162 -5.02 -6.65 -2.21
CA ASP A 162 -5.90 -5.66 -2.82
C ASP A 162 -6.51 -6.19 -4.12
N PHE A 163 -5.67 -6.71 -5.03
CA PHE A 163 -6.15 -7.29 -6.29
C PHE A 163 -6.94 -8.58 -6.10
N ALA A 164 -6.63 -9.40 -5.08
CA ALA A 164 -7.42 -10.57 -4.77
C ALA A 164 -8.85 -10.21 -4.37
N VAL A 165 -9.04 -9.14 -3.59
CA VAL A 165 -10.37 -8.64 -3.25
C VAL A 165 -11.08 -8.05 -4.46
N VAL A 166 -10.38 -7.25 -5.27
CA VAL A 166 -10.94 -6.70 -6.53
C VAL A 166 -11.42 -7.82 -7.44
N GLY A 167 -10.57 -8.82 -7.69
CA GLY A 167 -10.92 -9.98 -8.51
C GLY A 167 -12.10 -10.76 -7.93
N ALA A 168 -12.15 -10.95 -6.61
CA ALA A 168 -13.27 -11.61 -5.95
C ALA A 168 -14.60 -10.84 -6.06
N LYS A 169 -14.58 -9.51 -6.02
CA LYS A 169 -15.78 -8.66 -6.19
C LYS A 169 -16.27 -8.70 -7.64
N VAL A 170 -15.37 -8.46 -8.59
CA VAL A 170 -15.67 -8.50 -10.04
C VAL A 170 -16.21 -9.86 -10.47
N ALA A 171 -15.58 -10.96 -10.05
CA ALA A 171 -16.03 -12.32 -10.40
C ALA A 171 -17.41 -12.68 -9.83
N ARG A 172 -17.83 -12.00 -8.75
CA ARG A 172 -19.14 -12.19 -8.13
C ARG A 172 -20.22 -11.31 -8.77
N GLY A 173 -19.85 -10.36 -9.63
CA GLY A 173 -20.78 -9.43 -10.26
C GLY A 173 -21.37 -8.43 -9.26
N VAL A 174 -20.59 -8.03 -8.26
CA VAL A 174 -20.99 -7.04 -7.23
C VAL A 174 -19.98 -5.91 -7.15
#